data_AF-A0A8S9RG96-F1
#
_entry.id   AF-A0A8S9RG96-F1
#
_cell.length_a   1.000
_cell.length_b   1.000
_cell.length_c   1.000
_cell.angle_alpha   90.00
_cell.angle_beta   90.00
_cell.angle_gamma   90.00
#
_symmetry.space_group_name_H-M   'P 1'
#
loop_
_entity.id
_entity.type
_entity.pdbx_description
1 polymer ?
#
loop_
_entity_poly.entity_id
_entity_poly.type
_entity_poly.pdbx_seq_one_letter_code
_entity_poly.pdbx_strand_id
1 'polypeptide(L)'
;MKENRLHEVIDVKVMTEDNNREIKEVARIAVECTRLMGEERPKMKEVAAELEGLRVAKAKHQWSDQYPEETEHLVGVQIISAQGDSSSIGYDSIKNVARLHIEAGR
;
A
#
# COMPACT_ATOMS: atom_id res chain seq x y z
N MET A 1 -2.13 18.73 -19.27
CA MET A 1 -2.53 19.79 -18.32
C MET A 1 -1.42 20.82 -18.26
N LYS A 2 -1.63 22.03 -18.80
CA LYS A 2 -0.68 23.12 -18.55
C LYS A 2 -0.84 23.57 -17.09
N GLU A 3 0.27 23.68 -16.37
CA GLU A 3 0.39 24.52 -15.16
C GLU A 3 -0.47 24.11 -13.93
N ASN A 4 -0.68 22.81 -13.64
CA ASN A 4 -1.37 22.37 -12.40
C ASN A 4 -2.79 22.95 -12.19
N ARG A 5 -3.46 23.39 -13.26
CA ARG A 5 -4.80 24.01 -13.21
C ARG A 5 -5.94 22.99 -13.10
N LEU A 6 -5.78 21.97 -12.25
CA LEU A 6 -6.77 20.90 -12.11
C LEU A 6 -8.14 21.41 -11.62
N HIS A 7 -8.15 22.45 -10.80
CA HIS A 7 -9.37 23.08 -10.27
C HIS A 7 -10.28 23.70 -11.34
N GLU A 8 -9.79 23.89 -12.56
CA GLU A 8 -10.59 24.45 -13.66
C GLU A 8 -11.34 23.38 -14.46
N VAL A 9 -10.94 22.12 -14.30
CA VAL A 9 -11.40 21.01 -15.13
C VAL A 9 -12.08 19.93 -14.30
N ILE A 10 -11.67 19.77 -13.05
CA ILE A 10 -12.27 18.84 -12.10
C ILE A 10 -13.45 19.53 -11.42
N ASP A 11 -14.59 18.83 -11.36
CA ASP A 11 -15.77 19.31 -10.67
C ASP A 11 -15.46 19.58 -9.19
N VAL A 12 -15.88 20.74 -8.69
CA VAL A 12 -15.71 21.16 -7.29
C VAL A 12 -16.25 20.15 -6.29
N LYS A 13 -17.26 19.35 -6.66
CA LYS A 13 -17.82 18.29 -5.82
C LYS A 13 -16.87 17.10 -5.61
N VAL A 14 -15.87 16.95 -6.47
CA VAL A 14 -14.90 15.86 -6.43
C VAL A 14 -13.64 16.27 -5.65
N MET A 15 -13.29 17.56 -5.66
CA MET A 15 -12.12 18.07 -4.95
C MET A 15 -12.42 18.28 -3.47
N THR A 16 -11.60 17.67 -2.61
CA THR A 16 -11.62 17.88 -1.16
C THR A 16 -10.21 18.30 -0.69
N GLU A 17 -10.11 18.90 0.50
CA GLU A 17 -8.82 19.38 1.01
C GLU A 17 -7.79 18.24 1.18
N ASP A 18 -8.27 17.04 1.49
CA ASP A 18 -7.47 15.84 1.78
C ASP A 18 -7.10 15.02 0.54
N ASN A 19 -7.74 15.23 -0.62
CA ASN A 19 -7.57 14.35 -1.79
C ASN A 19 -6.74 14.94 -2.93
N ASN A 20 -6.15 16.12 -2.73
CA ASN A 20 -5.43 16.85 -3.78
C ASN A 20 -4.29 16.04 -4.41
N ARG A 21 -3.60 15.20 -3.62
CA ARG A 21 -2.51 14.36 -4.11
C ARG A 21 -3.03 13.24 -5.02
N GLU A 22 -4.09 12.57 -4.61
CA GLU A 22 -4.74 11.50 -5.37
C GLU A 22 -5.32 12.05 -6.68
N ILE A 23 -5.98 13.21 -6.64
CA ILE A 23 -6.52 13.88 -7.83
C ILE A 23 -5.40 14.24 -8.81
N LYS A 24 -4.26 14.74 -8.33
CA LYS A 24 -3.09 15.02 -9.19
C LYS A 24 -2.58 13.78 -9.90
N GLU A 25 -2.48 12.67 -9.19
CA GLU A 25 -1.95 11.44 -9.77
C GLU A 25 -2.92 10.81 -10.77
N VAL A 26 -4.22 10.77 -10.44
CA VAL A 26 -5.25 10.31 -11.38
C VAL A 26 -5.29 11.21 -12.62
N ALA A 27 -5.14 12.52 -12.47
CA ALA A 27 -5.05 13.43 -13.60
C ALA A 27 -3.81 13.19 -14.47
N ARG A 28 -2.66 12.83 -13.87
CA ARG A 28 -1.45 12.43 -14.63
C ARG A 28 -1.75 11.21 -15.49
N ILE A 29 -2.34 10.16 -14.90
CA ILE A 29 -2.71 8.93 -15.61
C ILE A 29 -3.69 9.25 -16.75
N ALA A 30 -4.69 10.10 -16.51
CA ALA A 30 -5.65 10.49 -17.53
C ALA A 30 -4.99 11.25 -18.70
N VAL A 31 -4.00 12.10 -18.43
CA VAL A 31 -3.22 12.78 -19.47
C VAL A 31 -2.43 11.78 -20.33
N GLU A 32 -1.87 10.72 -19.72
CA GLU A 32 -1.17 9.67 -20.45
C GLU A 32 -2.10 8.82 -21.31
N CYS A 33 -3.27 8.46 -20.79
CA CYS A 33 -4.32 7.75 -21.53
C CYS A 33 -4.86 8.54 -22.74
N THR A 34 -4.75 9.87 -22.73
CA THR A 34 -5.29 10.76 -23.76
C THR A 34 -4.23 11.28 -24.74
N ARG A 35 -3.03 10.70 -24.74
CA ARG A 35 -2.00 11.03 -25.74
C ARG A 35 -2.52 10.83 -27.17
N LEU A 36 -2.08 11.72 -28.06
CA LEU A 36 -2.53 11.73 -29.45
C LEU A 36 -2.18 10.42 -30.15
N MET A 37 -0.92 10.00 -30.02
CA MET A 37 -0.40 8.76 -30.58
C MET A 37 -0.83 7.57 -29.70
N GLY A 38 -1.46 6.57 -30.32
CA GLY A 38 -2.05 5.44 -29.60
C GLY A 38 -1.00 4.54 -28.94
N GLU A 39 0.18 4.46 -29.54
CA GLU A 39 1.36 3.72 -29.06
C GLU A 39 2.01 4.33 -27.82
N GLU A 40 1.80 5.62 -27.56
CA GLU A 40 2.28 6.28 -26.35
C GLU A 40 1.32 6.10 -25.17
N ARG A 41 0.09 5.63 -25.43
CA ARG A 41 -0.89 5.41 -24.37
C ARG A 41 -0.52 4.16 -23.58
N PRO A 42 -0.66 4.19 -22.25
CA PRO A 42 -0.40 3.02 -21.42
C PRO A 42 -1.39 1.89 -21.76
N LYS A 43 -0.96 0.65 -21.53
CA LYS A 43 -1.86 -0.50 -21.59
C LYS A 43 -2.84 -0.45 -20.42
N MET A 44 -4.06 -0.92 -20.62
CA MET A 44 -5.07 -0.93 -19.54
C MET A 44 -4.62 -1.70 -18.29
N LYS A 45 -3.76 -2.71 -18.45
CA LYS A 45 -3.15 -3.44 -17.32
C LYS A 45 -2.26 -2.52 -16.45
N GLU A 46 -1.55 -1.58 -17.06
CA GLU A 46 -0.67 -0.62 -16.37
C GLU A 46 -1.53 0.42 -15.67
N VAL A 47 -2.52 0.97 -16.38
CA VAL A 47 -3.52 1.88 -15.80
C VAL A 47 -4.21 1.27 -14.58
N ALA A 48 -4.66 0.01 -14.68
CA ALA A 48 -5.29 -0.69 -13.55
C ALA A 48 -4.33 -0.87 -12.37
N ALA A 49 -3.06 -1.21 -12.63
CA ALA A 49 -2.05 -1.37 -11.59
C ALA A 49 -1.73 -0.03 -10.89
N GLU A 50 -1.61 1.07 -11.64
CA GLU A 50 -1.37 2.41 -11.08
C GLU A 50 -2.55 2.89 -10.23
N LEU A 51 -3.78 2.71 -10.69
CA LEU A 51 -4.98 3.07 -9.94
C LEU A 51 -5.14 2.23 -8.67
N GLU A 52 -4.84 0.93 -8.73
CA GLU A 52 -4.86 0.07 -7.54
C GLU A 52 -3.77 0.50 -6.54
N GLY A 53 -2.58 0.85 -7.04
CA GLY A 53 -1.50 1.40 -6.21
C GLY A 53 -1.93 2.66 -5.44
N LEU A 54 -2.67 3.57 -6.10
CA LEU A 54 -3.20 4.77 -5.45
C LEU A 54 -4.21 4.45 -4.35
N ARG A 55 -5.10 3.48 -4.61
CA ARG A 55 -6.10 3.02 -3.64
C ARG A 55 -5.43 2.47 -2.37
N VAL A 56 -4.41 1.64 -2.54
CA VAL A 56 -3.64 1.05 -1.44
C VAL A 56 -2.83 2.11 -0.69
N ALA A 57 -2.17 3.02 -1.41
CA ALA A 57 -1.40 4.10 -0.79
C ALA A 57 -2.29 5.00 0.09
N LYS A 58 -3.48 5.37 -0.39
CA LYS A 58 -4.46 6.14 0.39
C LYS A 58 -4.85 5.42 1.68
N ALA A 59 -5.12 4.11 1.59
CA ALA A 59 -5.49 3.31 2.77
C ALA A 59 -4.36 3.24 3.82
N LYS A 60 -3.10 3.16 3.39
CA LYS A 60 -1.94 3.18 4.30
C LYS A 60 -1.79 4.52 5.03
N HIS A 61 -1.94 5.65 4.31
CA HIS A 61 -1.86 6.96 4.93
C HIS A 61 -2.93 7.14 6.02
N GLN A 62 -4.17 6.68 5.78
CA GLN A 62 -5.23 6.73 6.79
C GLN A 62 -4.96 5.85 8.02
N TRP A 63 -4.21 4.75 7.88
CA TRP A 63 -3.87 3.86 8.99
C TRP A 63 -2.71 4.43 9.85
N SER A 64 -1.75 5.12 9.24
CA SER A 64 -0.65 5.77 9.98
C SER A 64 -1.11 6.95 10.84
N ASP A 65 -2.18 7.66 10.46
CA ASP A 65 -2.71 8.77 11.26
C ASP A 65 -3.43 8.31 12.54
N GLN A 66 -3.66 7.00 12.70
CA GLN A 66 -4.33 6.43 13.88
C GLN A 66 -3.35 6.01 14.99
N TYR A 67 -2.06 5.91 14.70
CA TYR A 67 -1.01 5.61 15.68
C TYR A 67 0.30 6.30 15.28
N PRO A 68 0.78 7.31 16.04
CA PRO A 68 2.10 7.84 15.79
C PRO A 68 3.13 6.74 16.06
N GLU A 69 3.82 6.31 15.01
CA GLU A 69 4.88 5.32 15.07
C GLU A 69 6.07 5.88 15.86
N GLU A 70 6.18 5.49 17.13
CA GLU A 70 7.43 5.54 17.89
C GLU A 70 8.34 4.40 17.43
N THR A 71 9.03 4.60 16.30
CA THR A 71 10.02 3.66 15.79
C THR A 71 11.34 3.83 16.55
N GLU A 72 11.51 3.18 17.70
CA GLU A 72 12.85 2.86 18.21
C GLU A 72 12.92 1.45 18.83
N HIS A 73 13.72 0.62 18.16
CA HIS A 73 14.42 -0.57 18.68
C HIS A 73 13.63 -1.84 18.99
N LEU A 74 13.55 -2.76 18.02
CA LEU A 74 13.75 -4.18 18.34
C LEU A 74 14.68 -4.85 17.31
N VAL A 75 15.93 -4.99 17.75
CA VAL A 75 17.00 -5.75 17.13
C VAL A 75 16.76 -7.25 17.37
N GLY A 76 16.82 -8.03 16.29
CA GLY A 76 17.34 -9.40 16.30
C GLY A 76 16.38 -10.51 16.74
N VAL A 77 15.64 -11.10 15.78
CA VAL A 77 15.18 -12.49 15.91
C VAL A 77 15.91 -13.32 14.86
N GLN A 78 16.92 -14.07 15.30
CA GLN A 78 17.52 -15.14 14.50
C GLN A 78 16.53 -16.31 14.45
N ILE A 79 15.96 -16.57 13.28
CA ILE A 79 15.15 -17.75 13.02
C ILE A 79 16.12 -18.94 12.88
N ILE A 80 16.18 -19.80 13.90
CA ILE A 80 16.91 -21.06 13.82
C ILE A 80 16.01 -22.05 13.06
N SER A 81 16.43 -22.45 11.86
CA SER A 81 15.72 -23.44 11.05
C SER A 81 16.02 -24.84 11.62
N ALA A 82 15.04 -25.48 12.25
CA ALA A 82 15.13 -26.89 12.61
C ALA A 82 14.64 -27.74 11.42
N GLN A 83 15.56 -28.49 10.80
CA GLN A 83 15.23 -29.60 9.91
C GLN A 83 14.55 -30.71 10.73
N GLY A 84 13.40 -31.18 10.27
CA GLY A 84 12.70 -32.34 10.82
C GLY A 84 11.72 -32.88 9.79
N ASP A 85 12.13 -33.95 9.12
CA ASP A 85 11.33 -34.68 8.14
C ASP A 85 10.05 -35.25 8.78
N SER A 86 8.88 -34.98 8.20
CA SER A 86 7.73 -35.87 8.32
C SER A 86 6.67 -35.55 7.27
N SER A 87 6.45 -36.49 6.36
CA SER A 87 5.37 -36.50 5.37
C SER A 87 4.04 -36.82 6.06
N SER A 88 3.05 -35.93 5.98
CA SER A 88 1.63 -36.30 6.10
C SER A 88 0.71 -35.16 5.65
N ILE A 89 -0.22 -35.53 4.79
CA ILE A 89 -1.30 -34.72 4.19
C ILE A 89 -2.24 -34.17 5.28
N GLY A 90 -2.61 -32.89 5.16
CA GLY A 90 -3.74 -32.29 5.88
C GLY A 90 -3.41 -30.90 6.42
N TYR A 91 -4.18 -29.91 5.99
CA TYR A 91 -4.13 -28.49 6.37
C TYR A 91 -3.59 -28.24 7.79
N ASP A 92 -2.37 -27.73 7.91
CA ASP A 92 -1.80 -27.39 9.22
C ASP A 92 -1.84 -25.87 9.41
N SER A 93 -2.83 -25.44 10.19
CA SER A 93 -2.94 -24.07 10.68
C SER A 93 -1.65 -23.69 11.40
N ILE A 94 -1.03 -22.57 11.01
CA ILE A 94 0.16 -22.05 11.68
C ILE A 94 -0.16 -21.81 13.16
N LYS A 95 0.21 -22.77 14.01
CA LYS A 95 0.26 -22.58 15.46
C LYS A 95 1.53 -21.80 15.76
N ASN A 96 1.45 -20.47 15.68
CA ASN A 96 2.45 -19.60 16.31
C ASN A 96 2.28 -19.74 17.84
N VAL A 97 2.92 -20.75 18.42
CA VAL A 97 2.97 -20.89 19.87
C VAL A 97 4.04 -19.92 20.37
N ALA A 98 3.63 -18.69 20.66
CA ALA A 98 4.44 -17.75 21.42
C ALA A 98 4.54 -18.29 22.86
N ARG A 99 5.67 -18.93 23.18
CA ARG A 99 5.95 -19.36 24.54
C ARG A 99 6.61 -18.20 25.28
N LEU A 100 5.80 -17.36 25.93
CA LEU A 100 6.31 -16.34 26.84
C LEU A 100 6.95 -17.05 28.05
N HIS A 101 8.25 -16.88 28.23
CA HIS A 101 8.93 -17.25 29.48
C HIS A 101 8.56 -16.18 30.50
N ILE A 102 7.62 -16.48 31.40
CA ILE A 102 7.37 -15.62 32.56
C ILE A 102 8.46 -15.94 33.57
N GLU A 103 9.48 -15.08 33.64
CA GLU A 103 10.40 -15.08 34.76
C GLU A 103 9.74 -14.34 35.92
N ALA A 104 9.28 -15.10 36.92
CA ALA A 104 8.67 -14.57 38.13
C ALA A 104 9.77 -13.98 39.02
N GLY A 105 9.93 -12.66 39.00
CA GLY A 105 10.80 -11.94 39.94
C GLY A 105 10.00 -11.42 41.13
N ARG A 106 10.11 -12.09 42.28
CA ARG A 106 10.18 -11.42 43.59
C ARG A 106 11.05 -12.21 44.55
#